data_AF-A0A0W8FYG3-F1
#
_entry.id   AF-A0A0W8FYG3-F1
#
_cell.length_a   1.000
_cell.length_b   1.000
_cell.length_c   1.000
_cell.angle_alpha   90.00
_cell.angle_beta   90.00
_cell.angle_gamma   90.00
#
_symmetry.space_group_name_H-M   'P 1'
#
loop_
_entity.id
_entity.type
_entity.pdbx_description
1 polymer ?
#
loop_
_entity_poly.entity_id
_entity_poly.type
_entity_poly.pdbx_seq_one_letter_code
_entity_poly.pdbx_strand_id
1 'polypeptide(L)' 'MANCKACRKEIYFCNTKNGKFIPVNAETLNESELSDLQNGMKRLYEPTRHVTHFSDCPNSNKFRRKE' A
#
# COMPACT_ATOMS: atom_id res chain seq x y z
N MET A 1 -1.13 3.06 -9.54
CA MET A 1 0.27 2.89 -9.06
C MET A 1 0.78 4.21 -8.53
N ALA A 2 1.44 4.21 -7.37
CA ALA A 2 2.12 5.38 -6.82
C ALA A 2 3.53 4.97 -6.37
N ASN A 3 4.49 5.88 -6.42
CA ASN A 3 5.85 5.62 -5.93
C ASN A 3 6.06 6.38 -4.63
N CYS A 4 6.64 5.72 -3.64
CA CYS A 4 7.04 6.40 -2.41
C CYS A 4 8.13 7.41 -2.72
N LYS A 5 7.90 8.69 -2.44
CA LYS A 5 8.91 9.74 -2.70
C LYS A 5 10.18 9.58 -1.86
N ALA A 6 10.12 8.84 -0.75
CA ALA A 6 11.26 8.70 0.17
C ALA A 6 12.19 7.53 -0.18
N CYS A 7 11.65 6.34 -0.47
CA CYS A 7 12.47 5.17 -0.83
C CYS A 7 12.32 4.75 -2.30
N ARG A 8 11.51 5.47 -3.09
CA ARG A 8 11.22 5.22 -4.52
C ARG A 8 10.58 3.87 -4.85
N LYS A 9 10.26 3.06 -3.83
CA LYS A 9 9.54 1.79 -4.03
C LYS A 9 8.13 2.02 -4.55
N GLU A 10 7.65 1.04 -5.31
CA GLU A 10 6.29 1.00 -5.84
C GLU A 10 5.29 0.61 -4.75
N ILE A 11 4.23 1.42 -4.63
CA ILE A 11 3.17 1.25 -3.65
C ILE A 11 1.80 1.27 -4.32
N TYR A 12 0.90 0.48 -3.76
CA TYR A 12 -0.51 0.47 -4.14
C TYR A 12 -1.38 0.80 -2.92
N PHE A 13 -2.50 1.48 -3.16
CA PHE A 13 -3.43 1.85 -2.10
C PHE A 13 -4.54 0.82 -1.99
N CYS A 14 -4.47 -0.01 -0.95
CA CYS A 14 -5.53 -0.94 -0.61
C CYS A 14 -6.53 -0.28 0.33
N ASN A 15 -7.77 -0.76 0.34
CA ASN A 15 -8.81 -0.30 1.25
C ASN A 15 -8.79 -1.09 2.55
N THR A 16 -8.83 -0.43 3.68
CA THR A 16 -8.97 -1.10 4.98
C THR A 16 -10.44 -1.41 5.27
N LYS A 17 -10.71 -2.31 6.22
CA LYS A 17 -12.09 -2.58 6.69
C LYS A 17 -12.82 -1.32 7.17
N ASN A 18 -12.07 -0.29 7.58
CA ASN A 18 -12.60 0.98 8.05
C ASN A 18 -12.80 2.01 6.91
N GLY A 19 -12.69 1.60 5.64
CA GLY A 19 -12.86 2.48 4.48
C GLY A 19 -11.71 3.47 4.24
N LYS A 20 -10.62 3.36 5.00
CA LYS A 20 -9.41 4.18 4.81
C LYS A 20 -8.46 3.50 3.83
N PHE A 21 -7.75 4.27 3.01
CA PHE A 21 -6.70 3.74 2.15
C PHE A 21 -5.38 3.57 2.90
N ILE A 22 -4.69 2.46 2.64
CA ILE A 22 -3.37 2.17 3.19
C ILE A 22 -2.39 1.84 2.05
N PRO A 23 -1.18 2.42 2.04
CA PRO A 23 -0.15 2.06 1.09
C PRO A 23 0.46 0.69 1.43
N VAL A 24 0.49 -0.19 0.45
CA VAL A 24 1.01 -1.56 0.49
C VAL A 24 2.13 -1.70 -0.52
N ASN A 25 3.17 -2.46 -0.19
CA ASN A 25 4.27 -2.73 -1.11
C ASN A 25 3.79 -3.60 -2.28
N ALA A 26 4.09 -3.16 -3.51
CA ALA A 26 3.79 -3.91 -4.72
C ALA A 26 4.37 -5.33 -4.70
N GLU A 27 5.55 -5.51 -4.10
CA GLU A 27 6.26 -6.80 -3.99
C GLU A 27 5.50 -7.85 -3.14
N THR A 28 4.53 -7.41 -2.33
CA THR A 28 3.72 -8.30 -1.48
C THR A 28 2.31 -8.56 -2.01
N LEU A 29 1.98 -7.98 -3.16
CA LEU A 29 0.71 -8.20 -3.85
C LEU A 29 0.90 -9.27 -4.92
N ASN A 30 -0.11 -10.12 -5.08
CA ASN A 30 -0.12 -11.09 -6.18
C ASN A 30 -0.43 -10.39 -7.52
N GLU A 31 -0.08 -11.02 -8.64
CA GLU A 31 -0.34 -10.49 -9.98
C GLU A 31 -1.81 -10.16 -10.22
N SER A 32 -2.74 -11.00 -9.73
CA SER A 32 -4.18 -10.71 -9.83
C SER A 32 -4.57 -9.45 -9.05
N GLU A 33 -4.02 -9.24 -7.86
CA GLU A 33 -4.32 -8.07 -7.05
C GLU A 33 -3.71 -6.79 -7.65
N LEU A 34 -2.50 -6.90 -8.18
CA LEU A 34 -1.86 -5.82 -8.94
C LEU A 34 -2.72 -5.42 -10.14
N SER A 35 -3.19 -6.41 -10.90
CA SER A 35 -4.07 -6.16 -12.05
C SER A 35 -5.39 -5.50 -11.63
N ASP A 36 -6.06 -6.01 -10.59
CA ASP A 36 -7.25 -5.38 -10.00
C ASP A 36 -6.99 -3.91 -9.64
N LEU A 37 -5.93 -3.64 -8.89
CA LEU A 37 -5.58 -2.30 -8.42
C LEU A 37 -5.16 -1.36 -9.57
N GLN A 38 -4.54 -1.89 -10.62
CA GLN A 38 -4.21 -1.14 -11.84
C GLN A 38 -5.47 -0.80 -12.66
N ASN A 39 -6.45 -1.70 -12.70
CA ASN A 39 -7.75 -1.48 -13.32
C ASN A 39 -8.70 -0.59 -12.49
N GLY A 40 -8.24 -0.08 -11.33
CA GLY A 40 -9.03 0.78 -10.46
C GLY A 40 -10.03 0.02 -9.56
N MET A 41 -9.91 -1.31 -9.46
CA MET A 41 -10.68 -2.10 -8.50
C MET A 41 -10.18 -1.87 -7.07
N LYS A 42 -11.13 -1.90 -6.12
CA LYS A 42 -10.85 -1.71 -4.69
C LYS A 42 -10.55 -3.07 -4.07
N ARG A 43 -9.29 -3.31 -3.68
CA ARG A 43 -8.90 -4.50 -2.91
C ARG A 43 -8.78 -4.19 -1.42
N LEU A 44 -9.23 -5.14 -0.60
CA LEU A 44 -9.12 -5.05 0.84
C LEU A 44 -7.71 -5.40 1.29
N TYR A 45 -7.15 -4.59 2.19
CA TYR A 45 -5.87 -4.85 2.83
C TYR A 45 -5.98 -6.03 3.78
N GLU A 46 -5.15 -7.05 3.55
CA GLU A 46 -5.03 -8.25 4.37
C GLU A 46 -3.70 -8.23 5.13
N PRO A 47 -3.67 -7.96 6.45
CA PRO A 47 -2.42 -7.80 7.20
C PRO A 47 -1.56 -9.08 7.28
N THR A 48 -2.14 -10.23 6.98
CA THR A 48 -1.45 -11.53 6.94
C THR A 48 -0.71 -11.76 5.62
N ARG A 49 -1.09 -11.08 4.54
CA ARG A 49 -0.55 -11.29 3.18
C ARG A 49 0.14 -10.05 2.62
N HIS A 50 -0.35 -8.87 2.98
CA HIS A 50 0.09 -7.59 2.47
C HIS A 50 1.01 -6.92 3.49
N VAL A 51 2.18 -6.47 3.05
CA VAL A 51 3.06 -5.65 3.89
C VAL A 51 2.77 -4.20 3.63
N THR A 52 2.36 -3.48 4.69
CA THR A 52 2.21 -2.03 4.57
C THR A 52 3.55 -1.39 4.28
N HIS A 53 3.55 -0.44 3.35
CA HIS A 53 4.74 0.33 3.05
C HIS A 53 5.26 1.13 4.25
N PHE A 54 4.37 1.40 5.22
CA PHE A 54 4.74 2.00 6.49
C PHE A 54 5.69 1.13 7.33
N SER A 55 5.71 -0.19 7.20
CA SER A 55 6.65 -1.01 7.96
C SER A 55 8.05 -1.06 7.31
N ASP A 56 8.11 -0.86 6.00
CA ASP A 56 9.33 -1.05 5.20
C ASP A 56 10.05 0.27 4.86
N CYS A 57 9.33 1.39 4.83
CA CYS A 57 9.94 2.68 4.51
C CYS A 57 10.74 3.25 5.70
N PRO A 58 12.04 3.56 5.55
CA PRO A 58 12.86 4.16 6.61
C PRO A 58 12.38 5.55 7.04
N ASN A 59 11.54 6.20 6.21
CA ASN A 59 10.89 7.48 6.50
C ASN A 59 9.38 7.34 6.71
N SER A 60 8.89 6.15 7.06
CA SER A 60 7.47 5.88 7.30
C SER A 60 6.79 6.88 8.24
N ASN A 61 7.53 7.35 9.24
CA ASN A 61 7.05 8.33 10.22
C ASN A 61 6.83 9.75 9.65
N LYS A 62 7.33 10.07 8.44
CA LYS A 62 7.10 11.38 7.78
C LYS A 62 5.77 11.46 7.02
N PHE A 63 5.21 10.33 6.61
CA PHE A 63 3.94 10.28 5.87
C PHE A 63 2.75 9.93 6.76
N ARG A 64 3.00 9.41 7.96
CA ARG A 64 2.00 9.36 9.03
C ARG A 64 1.78 10.79 9.51
N ARG A 65 0.68 11.43 9.09
CA ARG A 65 0.23 12.66 9.75
C ARG A 65 0.05 12.32 11.23
N LYS A 66 0.92 12.86 12.09
CA LYS A 66 0.64 12.94 13.52
C LYS A 66 -0.54 13.89 13.65
N GLU A 67 -1.64 13.35 14.16
CA GLU A 67 -2.82 14.11 14.57
C GLU A 67 -2.44 15.08 15.68
#